data_AF-A0A925D467-F1
#
_entry.id   AF-A0A925D467-F1
#
_cell.length_a   1.000
_cell.length_b   1.000
_cell.length_c   1.000
_cell.angle_alpha   90.00
_cell.angle_beta   90.00
_cell.angle_gamma   90.00
#
_symmetry.space_group_name_H-M   'P 1'
#
loop_
_entity.id
_entity.type
_entity.pdbx_description
1 polymer ?
#
loop_
_entity_poly.entity_id
_entity_poly.type
_entity_poly.pdbx_seq_one_letter_code
_entity_poly.pdbx_strand_id
1 'polypeptide(L)'
;MRKKWLIPITLLALASGAGWWFRGPVGYWIHTNLGGVEAVLLKKPKPDPKTYVTLTKDLERWRNELAARHAKAKSTRERATVEADARIILETALPGMMHCWLGTPWDFNGTAKGPGGGKIACGYFVATVLKDAGFQV
;
A
#
# COMPACT_ATOMS: atom_id res chain seq x y z
N MET A 1 -5.06 42.74 -45.06
CA MET A 1 -4.34 41.86 -44.10
C MET A 1 -5.23 40.95 -43.23
N ARG A 2 -6.57 41.11 -43.16
CA ARG A 2 -7.46 40.30 -42.29
C ARG A 2 -7.80 38.86 -42.77
N LYS A 3 -7.65 38.53 -44.06
CA LYS A 3 -8.03 37.19 -44.60
C LYS A 3 -7.07 36.05 -44.24
N LYS A 4 -5.80 36.33 -43.91
CA LYS A 4 -4.79 35.28 -43.62
C LYS A 4 -5.04 34.54 -42.29
N TRP A 5 -5.79 35.15 -41.37
CA TRP A 5 -6.13 34.55 -40.07
C TRP A 5 -7.48 33.81 -40.08
N LEU A 6 -8.31 33.99 -41.11
CA LEU A 6 -9.61 33.32 -41.16
C LEU A 6 -9.47 31.81 -41.28
N ILE A 7 -8.53 31.33 -42.09
CA ILE A 7 -8.29 29.89 -42.31
C ILE A 7 -7.78 29.18 -41.05
N PRO A 8 -6.76 29.66 -40.32
CA PRO A 8 -6.36 29.00 -39.08
C PRO A 8 -7.43 29.09 -37.98
N ILE A 9 -8.21 30.18 -37.92
CA ILE A 9 -9.31 30.31 -36.95
C ILE A 9 -10.44 29.34 -37.27
N THR A 10 -10.83 29.17 -38.54
CA THR A 10 -11.86 28.19 -38.92
C THR A 10 -11.39 26.76 -38.70
N LEU A 11 -10.12 26.45 -38.95
CA LEU A 11 -9.54 25.13 -38.63
C LEU A 11 -9.54 24.85 -37.13
N LEU A 12 -9.20 25.84 -36.29
CA LEU A 12 -9.27 25.73 -34.83
C LEU A 12 -10.70 25.56 -34.33
N ALA A 13 -11.67 26.29 -34.90
CA ALA A 13 -13.07 26.17 -34.56
C ALA A 13 -13.65 24.80 -34.97
N LEU A 14 -13.26 24.28 -36.13
CA LEU A 14 -13.65 22.94 -36.58
C LEU A 14 -13.01 21.83 -35.73
N ALA A 15 -11.73 21.98 -35.35
CA ALA A 15 -11.05 21.01 -34.49
C ALA A 15 -11.64 20.98 -33.08
N SER A 16 -11.95 22.14 -32.50
CA SER A 16 -12.59 22.24 -31.18
C SER A 16 -14.05 21.76 -31.22
N GLY A 17 -14.81 22.09 -32.27
CA GLY A 17 -16.16 21.58 -32.49
C GLY A 17 -16.21 20.06 -32.67
N ALA A 18 -15.29 19.50 -33.48
CA ALA A 18 -15.15 18.06 -33.64
C ALA A 18 -14.74 17.38 -32.34
N GLY A 19 -13.77 17.94 -31.60
CA GLY A 19 -13.38 17.44 -30.28
C GLY A 19 -14.55 17.39 -29.29
N TRP A 20 -15.42 18.42 -29.28
CA TRP A 20 -16.61 18.43 -28.45
C TRP A 20 -17.66 17.41 -28.87
N TRP A 21 -17.80 17.15 -30.17
CA TRP A 21 -18.73 16.14 -30.70
C TRP A 21 -18.26 14.72 -30.36
N PHE A 22 -16.95 14.45 -30.44
CA PHE A 22 -16.36 13.14 -30.20
C PHE A 22 -15.92 12.89 -28.75
N ARG A 23 -16.14 13.83 -27.81
CA ARG A 23 -15.73 13.68 -26.40
C ARG A 23 -16.30 12.42 -25.72
N GLY A 24 -17.54 12.05 -26.03
CA GLY A 24 -18.20 10.87 -25.46
C GLY A 24 -17.55 9.56 -25.95
N PRO A 25 -17.52 9.33 -27.27
CA PRO A 25 -16.84 8.16 -27.87
C PRO A 25 -15.37 8.05 -27.48
N VAL A 26 -14.63 9.17 -27.47
CA VAL A 26 -13.21 9.20 -27.08
C VAL A 26 -13.04 8.86 -25.61
N GLY A 27 -13.85 9.45 -24.72
CA GLY A 27 -13.83 9.10 -23.29
C GLY A 27 -14.14 7.63 -23.06
N TYR A 28 -15.18 7.11 -23.71
CA TYR A 28 -15.53 5.68 -23.65
C TYR A 28 -14.39 4.78 -24.15
N TRP A 29 -13.76 5.13 -25.27
CA TRP A 29 -12.63 4.39 -25.83
C TRP A 29 -11.41 4.40 -24.90
N ILE A 30 -11.09 5.53 -24.27
CA ILE A 30 -9.99 5.65 -23.30
C ILE A 30 -10.28 4.80 -22.05
N HIS A 31 -11.49 4.82 -21.52
CA HIS A 31 -11.84 4.00 -20.36
C HIS A 31 -11.81 2.50 -20.67
N THR A 32 -12.29 2.11 -21.86
CA THR A 32 -12.37 0.69 -22.25
C THR A 32 -11.04 0.10 -22.68
N ASN A 33 -10.20 0.84 -23.40
CA ASN A 33 -8.96 0.30 -23.98
C ASN A 33 -7.69 0.67 -23.20
N LEU A 34 -7.70 1.81 -22.50
CA LEU A 34 -6.53 2.31 -21.75
C LEU A 34 -6.72 2.21 -20.23
N GLY A 35 -7.86 1.71 -19.75
CA GLY A 35 -8.17 1.61 -18.31
C GLY A 35 -8.33 2.97 -17.62
N GLY A 36 -8.48 4.06 -18.38
CA GLY A 36 -8.44 5.42 -17.87
C GLY A 36 -7.01 5.92 -17.58
N VAL A 37 -6.84 7.24 -17.50
CA VAL A 37 -5.57 7.91 -17.16
C VAL A 37 -5.00 7.42 -15.81
N GLU A 38 -5.89 6.98 -14.92
CA GLU A 38 -5.57 6.50 -13.59
C GLU A 38 -4.80 5.16 -13.59
N ALA A 39 -5.14 4.23 -14.48
CA ALA A 39 -4.44 2.95 -14.60
C ALA A 39 -3.02 3.09 -15.18
N VAL A 40 -2.78 4.11 -16.00
CA VAL A 40 -1.47 4.38 -16.60
C VAL A 40 -0.50 5.01 -15.59
N LEU A 41 -1.02 5.72 -14.57
CA LEU A 41 -0.20 6.46 -13.60
C LEU A 41 0.06 5.70 -12.29
N LEU A 42 -0.73 4.67 -11.97
CA LEU A 42 -0.51 3.87 -10.77
C LEU A 42 0.71 2.97 -10.92
N LYS A 43 1.86 3.45 -10.43
CA LYS A 43 3.06 2.65 -10.23
C LYS A 43 2.69 1.42 -9.41
N LYS A 44 2.77 0.24 -10.02
CA LYS A 44 2.52 -1.03 -9.31
C LYS A 44 3.36 -1.06 -8.03
N PRO A 45 2.75 -1.36 -6.88
CA PRO A 45 3.49 -1.42 -5.63
C PRO A 45 4.57 -2.50 -5.75
N LYS A 46 5.70 -2.27 -5.07
CA LYS A 46 6.84 -3.19 -5.04
C LYS A 46 7.08 -3.63 -3.60
N PRO A 47 7.44 -4.91 -3.38
CA PRO A 47 7.77 -5.37 -2.04
C PRO A 47 8.96 -4.61 -1.45
N ASP A 48 8.92 -4.38 -0.15
CA ASP A 48 9.97 -3.69 0.60
C ASP A 48 10.51 -4.55 1.75
N PRO A 49 11.39 -5.52 1.45
CA PRO A 49 11.98 -6.39 2.46
C PRO A 49 12.92 -5.62 3.40
N LYS A 50 13.48 -4.48 2.99
CA LYS A 50 14.42 -3.71 3.82
C LYS A 50 13.68 -3.04 4.96
N THR A 51 12.60 -2.33 4.64
CA THR A 51 11.75 -1.69 5.65
C THR A 51 11.11 -2.74 6.56
N TYR A 52 10.70 -3.88 6.00
CA TYR A 52 10.13 -4.98 6.79
C TYR A 52 11.07 -5.48 7.89
N VAL A 53 12.35 -5.70 7.56
CA VAL A 53 13.36 -6.13 8.54
C VAL A 53 13.58 -5.07 9.62
N THR A 54 13.60 -3.78 9.26
CA THR A 54 13.72 -2.69 10.23
C THR A 54 12.54 -2.65 11.18
N LEU A 55 11.31 -2.68 10.66
CA LEU A 55 10.07 -2.68 11.45
C LEU A 55 10.00 -3.89 12.39
N THR A 56 10.41 -5.07 11.92
CA THR A 56 10.46 -6.29 12.73
C THR A 56 11.40 -6.11 13.93
N LYS A 57 12.62 -5.60 13.69
CA LYS A 57 13.60 -5.33 14.77
C LYS A 57 13.12 -4.26 15.75
N ASP A 58 12.48 -3.21 15.24
CA ASP A 58 11.93 -2.14 16.08
C ASP A 58 10.80 -2.65 16.96
N LEU A 59 9.88 -3.46 16.41
CA LEU A 59 8.79 -4.07 17.16
C LEU A 59 9.30 -5.06 18.20
N GLU A 60 10.32 -5.86 17.86
CA GLU A 60 10.98 -6.76 18.82
C GLU A 60 11.61 -6.00 19.98
N ARG A 61 12.32 -4.90 19.69
CA ARG A 61 12.90 -4.03 20.73
C ARG A 61 11.81 -3.50 21.67
N TRP A 62 10.72 -2.94 21.12
CA TRP A 62 9.61 -2.43 21.92
C TRP A 62 8.95 -3.52 22.76
N ARG A 63 8.72 -4.71 22.19
CA ARG A 63 8.14 -5.85 22.90
C ARG A 63 8.99 -6.25 24.10
N ASN A 64 10.31 -6.31 23.95
CA ASN A 64 11.23 -6.65 25.05
C ASN A 64 11.22 -5.58 26.15
N GLU A 65 11.19 -4.29 25.78
CA GLU A 65 11.10 -3.19 26.73
C GLU A 65 9.78 -3.22 27.52
N LEU A 66 8.66 -3.35 26.81
CA LEU A 66 7.32 -3.41 27.40
C LEU A 66 7.17 -4.65 28.30
N ALA A 67 7.72 -5.79 27.91
CA ALA A 67 7.74 -6.99 28.76
C ALA A 67 8.50 -6.74 30.07
N ALA A 68 9.66 -6.07 30.01
CA ALA A 68 10.42 -5.72 31.21
C ALA A 68 9.67 -4.70 32.09
N ARG A 69 8.98 -3.72 31.49
CA ARG A 69 8.14 -2.75 32.22
C ARG A 69 6.95 -3.45 32.87
N HIS A 70 6.27 -4.34 32.16
CA HIS A 70 5.14 -5.11 32.65
C HIS A 70 5.54 -6.00 33.83
N ALA A 71 6.70 -6.66 33.76
CA ALA A 71 7.22 -7.48 34.86
C ALA A 71 7.55 -6.67 36.13
N LYS A 72 7.91 -5.38 35.99
CA LYS A 72 8.21 -4.47 37.11
C LYS A 72 6.96 -3.81 37.71
N ALA A 73 5.83 -3.85 37.01
CA ALA A 73 4.59 -3.19 37.43
C ALA A 73 4.03 -3.85 38.71
N LYS A 74 3.78 -3.02 39.73
CA LYS A 74 3.37 -3.44 41.07
C LYS A 74 1.86 -3.38 41.28
N SER A 75 1.14 -2.69 40.41
CA SER A 75 -0.32 -2.53 40.50
C SER A 75 -1.02 -2.87 39.19
N THR A 76 -2.31 -3.19 39.27
CA THR A 76 -3.16 -3.40 38.09
C THR A 76 -3.21 -2.17 37.21
N ARG A 77 -3.17 -0.96 37.79
CA ARG A 77 -3.16 0.30 37.02
C ARG A 77 -1.88 0.45 36.22
N GLU A 78 -0.72 0.17 36.82
CA GLU A 78 0.56 0.21 36.11
C GLU A 78 0.63 -0.82 34.98
N ARG A 79 0.13 -2.05 35.22
CA ARG A 79 0.04 -3.10 34.18
C ARG A 79 -0.84 -2.65 33.02
N ALA A 80 -2.03 -2.13 33.31
CA ALA A 80 -2.96 -1.63 32.30
C ALA A 80 -2.35 -0.50 31.45
N THR A 81 -1.53 0.38 32.04
CA THR A 81 -0.80 1.40 31.27
C THR A 81 0.19 0.75 30.30
N VAL A 82 0.96 -0.25 30.73
CA VAL A 82 1.93 -0.94 29.85
C VAL A 82 1.21 -1.72 28.75
N GLU A 83 0.08 -2.34 29.05
CA GLU A 83 -0.77 -3.03 28.06
C GLU A 83 -1.36 -2.04 27.03
N ALA A 84 -1.75 -0.84 27.46
CA ALA A 84 -2.20 0.22 26.57
C ALA A 84 -1.08 0.69 25.63
N ASP A 85 0.13 0.88 26.14
CA ASP A 85 1.31 1.20 25.31
C ASP A 85 1.60 0.08 24.30
N ALA A 86 1.54 -1.19 24.75
CA ALA A 86 1.76 -2.35 23.88
C ALA A 86 0.74 -2.43 22.74
N ARG A 87 -0.54 -2.15 23.03
CA ARG A 87 -1.60 -2.04 22.03
C ARG A 87 -1.26 -0.97 20.98
N ILE A 88 -0.92 0.23 21.42
CA ILE A 88 -0.64 1.37 20.52
C ILE A 88 0.54 1.04 19.61
N ILE A 89 1.63 0.49 20.16
CA ILE A 89 2.81 0.10 19.37
C ILE A 89 2.44 -0.95 18.32
N LEU A 90 1.69 -1.98 18.69
CA LEU A 90 1.28 -3.03 17.77
C LEU A 90 0.37 -2.50 16.64
N GLU A 91 -0.66 -1.74 17.00
CA GLU A 91 -1.61 -1.14 16.05
C GLU A 91 -0.94 -0.16 15.09
N THR A 92 0.15 0.49 15.52
CA THR A 92 0.94 1.41 14.68
C THR A 92 1.93 0.66 13.77
N ALA A 93 2.56 -0.41 14.25
CA ALA A 93 3.60 -1.14 13.53
C ALA A 93 3.03 -2.07 12.43
N LEU A 94 1.93 -2.78 12.74
CA LEU A 94 1.37 -3.80 11.85
C LEU A 94 1.01 -3.28 10.45
N PRO A 95 0.35 -2.12 10.27
CA PRO A 95 0.07 -1.58 8.95
C PRO A 95 1.35 -1.38 8.13
N GLY A 96 2.42 -0.84 8.73
CA GLY A 96 3.71 -0.66 8.06
C GLY A 96 4.32 -2.00 7.62
N MET A 97 4.28 -3.01 8.50
CA MET A 97 4.75 -4.36 8.19
C MET A 97 3.94 -4.98 7.04
N MET A 98 2.62 -4.86 7.06
CA MET A 98 1.72 -5.36 6.01
C MET A 98 1.96 -4.66 4.67
N HIS A 99 2.14 -3.34 4.66
CA HIS A 99 2.41 -2.58 3.45
C HIS A 99 3.69 -3.00 2.73
N CYS A 100 4.70 -3.47 3.47
CA CYS A 100 5.94 -3.96 2.87
C CYS A 100 5.71 -5.16 1.93
N TRP A 101 4.62 -5.90 2.08
CA TRP A 101 4.28 -7.05 1.24
C TRP A 101 3.60 -6.68 -0.08
N LEU A 102 3.17 -5.43 -0.27
CA LEU A 102 2.49 -5.02 -1.48
C LEU A 102 3.34 -5.30 -2.73
N GLY A 103 2.73 -5.90 -3.74
CA GLY A 103 3.45 -6.35 -4.94
C GLY A 103 4.08 -7.74 -4.84
N THR A 104 3.99 -8.42 -3.68
CA THR A 104 4.38 -9.83 -3.56
C THR A 104 3.32 -10.67 -4.28
N PRO A 105 3.71 -11.53 -5.25
CA PRO A 105 2.73 -12.35 -5.97
C PRO A 105 1.96 -13.28 -5.04
N TRP A 106 0.67 -13.45 -5.33
CA TRP A 106 -0.19 -14.39 -4.62
C TRP A 106 -0.10 -15.80 -5.24
N ASP A 107 -0.22 -16.82 -4.40
CA ASP A 107 -0.41 -18.23 -4.81
C ASP A 107 -1.12 -18.99 -3.69
N PHE A 108 -2.02 -19.92 -4.04
CA PHE A 108 -2.74 -20.73 -3.05
C PHE A 108 -1.79 -21.55 -2.15
N ASN A 109 -0.68 -22.03 -2.71
CA ASN A 109 0.35 -22.78 -2.01
C ASN A 109 1.59 -21.91 -1.68
N GLY A 110 1.43 -20.59 -1.70
CA GLY A 110 2.55 -19.67 -1.50
C GLY A 110 3.07 -19.68 -0.06
N THR A 111 4.36 -19.95 0.11
CA THR A 111 5.05 -20.05 1.41
C THR A 111 6.21 -19.06 1.55
N ALA A 112 6.14 -17.89 0.90
CA ALA A 112 7.20 -16.89 1.02
C ALA A 112 7.45 -16.50 2.49
N LYS A 113 8.72 -16.47 2.89
CA LYS A 113 9.15 -16.15 4.25
C LYS A 113 9.36 -14.65 4.49
N GLY A 114 9.15 -13.82 3.48
CA GLY A 114 9.31 -12.37 3.55
C GLY A 114 8.85 -11.69 2.26
N PRO A 115 8.70 -10.35 2.28
CA PRO A 115 8.22 -9.58 1.13
C PRO A 115 9.04 -9.81 -0.13
N GLY A 116 8.36 -10.15 -1.24
CA GLY A 116 9.01 -10.37 -2.53
C GLY A 116 9.91 -11.61 -2.62
N GLY A 117 9.99 -12.44 -1.56
CA GLY A 117 10.83 -13.65 -1.52
C GLY A 117 10.24 -14.87 -2.23
N GLY A 118 9.22 -14.69 -3.06
CA GLY A 118 8.46 -15.75 -3.72
C GLY A 118 6.99 -15.39 -3.84
N LYS A 119 6.12 -16.40 -3.83
CA LYS A 119 4.67 -16.21 -3.80
C LYS A 119 4.11 -16.51 -2.41
N ILE A 120 2.99 -15.88 -2.04
CA ILE A 120 2.39 -16.06 -0.71
C ILE A 120 0.88 -16.28 -0.75
N ALA A 121 0.40 -17.20 0.09
CA ALA A 121 -1.02 -17.40 0.34
C ALA A 121 -1.55 -16.43 1.41
N CYS A 122 -2.85 -16.15 1.40
CA CYS A 122 -3.46 -15.19 2.34
C CYS A 122 -3.22 -15.57 3.81
N GLY A 123 -3.41 -16.85 4.16
CA GLY A 123 -3.17 -17.35 5.52
C GLY A 123 -1.69 -17.30 5.90
N TYR A 124 -0.80 -17.63 4.96
CA TYR A 124 0.65 -17.58 5.19
C TYR A 124 1.15 -16.15 5.38
N PHE A 125 0.56 -15.17 4.68
CA PHE A 125 0.84 -13.75 4.89
C PHE A 125 0.47 -13.30 6.30
N VAL A 126 -0.75 -13.58 6.76
CA VAL A 126 -1.19 -13.22 8.12
C VAL A 126 -0.33 -13.91 9.18
N ALA A 127 -0.12 -15.22 9.04
CA ALA A 127 0.68 -16.00 10.00
C ALA A 127 2.13 -15.52 10.05
N THR A 128 2.76 -15.23 8.91
CA THR A 128 4.14 -14.72 8.86
C THR A 128 4.25 -13.36 9.53
N VAL A 129 3.34 -12.42 9.23
CA VAL A 129 3.36 -11.10 9.87
C VAL A 129 3.14 -11.19 11.38
N LEU A 130 2.21 -12.02 11.86
CA LEU A 130 1.98 -12.21 13.29
C LEU A 130 3.15 -12.90 13.99
N LYS A 131 3.74 -13.92 13.35
CA LYS A 131 4.94 -14.58 13.85
C LYS A 131 6.10 -13.60 14.01
N ASP A 132 6.34 -12.77 12.99
CA ASP A 132 7.41 -11.77 13.02
C ASP A 132 7.10 -10.61 13.98
N ALA A 133 5.82 -10.37 14.30
CA ALA A 133 5.39 -9.49 15.39
C ALA A 133 5.57 -10.12 16.80
N GLY A 134 5.99 -11.38 16.89
CA GLY A 134 6.31 -12.08 18.14
C GLY A 134 5.19 -12.96 18.71
N PHE A 135 4.13 -13.24 17.93
CA PHE A 135 3.07 -14.15 18.33
C PHE A 135 3.42 -15.62 18.00
N GLN A 136 2.85 -16.55 18.77
CA GLN A 136 2.94 -17.99 18.51
C GLN A 136 1.70 -18.43 17.73
N VAL A 137 1.85 -18.62 16.42
CA VAL A 137 0.80 -18.94 15.45
C VAL A 137 1.22 -20.05 14.50
#